data_AF-A0A7X1FDH9-F1
#
_entry.id   AF-A0A7X1FDH9-F1
#
_cell.length_a   1.000
_cell.length_b   1.000
_cell.length_c   1.000
_cell.angle_alpha   90.00
_cell.angle_beta   90.00
_cell.angle_gamma   90.00
#
_symmetry.space_group_name_H-M   'P 1'
#
loop_
_entity.id
_entity.type
_entity.pdbx_description
1 polymer ?
#
loop_
_entity_poly.entity_id
_entity_poly.type
_entity_poly.pdbx_seq_one_letter_code
_entity_poly.pdbx_strand_id
1 'polypeptide(L)'
;MPSLGFTSVPPLLKYLLYAEQLGIATEPALAAAGLQATQLNDTSLRLPVEVHERLLDYFCLHSGDPLFGLNSARFVKPSSWNVLGYITMNCATLGEAMGRIMPFEKLVGDMGTSRAEVLGDEVRLIWSCRHQRPDIRRHLVENVLASWLLYARWIADSQLSPRAVWFEHPLPEPAQVEPYEALFGCPVLFQQPCSALVAPLHYLQLPLRQADARLLKTLEDHAQAMMASLVDAPVALQVQNVLRQLLKDGLPRKEQVADQLQVSVSTLQRQLLKAGTSYQQILDDLRQELAEHHLLHSELSIQAIADRLGFTEPRSFHRSFKNRTGLTPGQFRQAAQGQG
;
A
#
# COMPACT_ATOMS: atom_id res chain seq x y z
N MET A 1 27.09 1.58 -0.99
CA MET A 1 26.01 0.58 -1.17
C MET A 1 24.87 1.28 -1.89
N PRO A 2 24.15 0.63 -2.83
CA PRO A 2 22.95 1.24 -3.39
C PRO A 2 21.96 1.53 -2.25
N SER A 3 21.38 2.73 -2.25
CA SER A 3 20.37 3.13 -1.26
C SER A 3 19.23 2.11 -1.23
N LEU A 4 18.81 1.68 -0.03
CA LEU A 4 17.67 0.78 0.14
C LEU A 4 16.32 1.46 -0.16
N GLY A 5 16.33 2.73 -0.58
CA GLY A 5 15.18 3.55 -0.88
C GLY A 5 14.82 4.46 0.29
N PHE A 6 13.53 4.73 0.47
CA PHE A 6 13.06 5.65 1.51
C PHE A 6 12.03 4.99 2.44
N THR A 7 11.87 5.55 3.64
CA THR A 7 10.76 5.30 4.54
C THR A 7 10.08 6.63 4.86
N SER A 8 8.78 6.58 5.08
CA SER A 8 8.07 7.69 5.73
C SER A 8 8.37 7.69 7.23
N VAL A 9 8.06 8.80 7.90
CA VAL A 9 8.18 8.94 9.36
C VAL A 9 7.27 7.98 10.16
N PRO A 10 6.00 7.75 9.80
CA PRO A 10 5.08 7.06 10.70
C PRO A 10 5.45 5.63 11.16
N PRO A 11 6.11 4.77 10.35
CA PRO A 11 6.61 3.49 10.81
C PRO A 11 7.55 3.57 12.02
N LEU A 12 8.34 4.65 12.13
CA LEU A 12 9.31 4.86 13.20
C LEU A 12 8.61 5.16 14.54
N LEU A 13 7.43 5.80 14.50
CA LEU A 13 6.72 6.25 15.70
C LEU A 13 6.35 5.08 16.63
N LYS A 14 6.11 3.88 16.08
CA LYS A 14 5.80 2.70 16.90
C LYS A 14 6.97 2.30 17.81
N TYR A 15 8.20 2.43 17.34
CA TYR A 15 9.38 2.15 18.16
C TYR A 15 9.56 3.19 19.26
N LEU A 16 9.35 4.46 18.93
CA LEU A 16 9.43 5.55 19.91
C LEU A 16 8.38 5.36 21.02
N LEU A 17 7.13 5.10 20.65
CA LEU A 17 6.05 4.86 21.62
C LEU A 17 6.32 3.64 22.52
N TYR A 18 6.89 2.57 21.94
CA TYR A 18 7.25 1.40 22.74
C TYR A 18 8.44 1.65 23.66
N ALA A 19 9.46 2.36 23.17
CA ALA A 19 10.61 2.76 23.97
C ALA A 19 10.20 3.64 25.17
N GLU A 20 9.27 4.57 24.96
CA GLU A 20 8.67 5.38 26.04
C GLU A 20 7.94 4.51 27.06
N GLN A 21 7.20 3.47 26.63
CA GLN A 21 6.56 2.52 27.56
C GLN A 21 7.60 1.77 28.41
N LEU A 22 8.77 1.47 27.85
CA LEU A 22 9.89 0.84 28.55
C LEU A 22 10.69 1.83 29.42
N GLY A 23 10.36 3.13 29.40
CA GLY A 23 11.10 4.16 30.12
C GLY A 23 12.45 4.51 29.48
N ILE A 24 12.64 4.21 28.20
CA ILE A 24 13.87 4.49 27.45
C ILE A 24 13.77 5.89 26.84
N ALA A 25 14.76 6.73 27.10
CA ALA A 25 14.86 8.05 26.47
C ALA A 25 15.00 7.93 24.94
N THR A 26 14.21 8.71 24.20
CA THR A 26 14.16 8.63 22.74
C THR A 26 15.16 9.57 22.08
N GLU A 27 15.60 10.63 22.76
CA GLU A 27 16.53 11.64 22.23
C GLU A 27 17.88 11.05 21.78
N PRO A 28 18.52 10.15 22.54
CA PRO A 28 19.76 9.50 22.08
C PRO A 28 19.52 8.60 20.85
N ALA A 29 18.36 7.95 20.76
CA ALA A 29 17.98 7.12 19.61
C ALA A 29 17.80 7.98 18.35
N LEU A 30 17.14 9.13 18.47
CA LEU A 30 17.00 10.11 17.40
C LEU A 30 18.36 10.64 16.95
N ALA A 31 19.24 10.98 17.89
CA ALA A 31 20.60 11.43 17.59
C ALA A 31 21.41 10.36 16.84
N ALA A 32 21.36 9.10 17.29
CA ALA A 32 22.01 7.97 16.61
C ALA A 32 21.45 7.73 15.19
N ALA A 33 20.14 7.95 15.01
CA ALA A 33 19.49 7.87 13.70
C ALA A 33 19.77 9.10 12.80
N GLY A 34 20.34 10.18 13.33
CA GLY A 34 20.52 11.44 12.62
C GLY A 34 19.21 12.19 12.38
N LEU A 35 18.24 12.03 13.28
CA LEU A 35 16.92 12.65 13.24
C LEU A 35 16.80 13.79 14.24
N GLN A 36 16.14 14.87 13.81
CA GLN A 36 15.66 15.93 14.69
C GLN A 36 14.22 15.62 15.10
N ALA A 37 13.86 15.90 16.36
CA ALA A 37 12.50 15.68 16.86
C ALA A 37 11.43 16.41 16.04
N THR A 38 11.75 17.58 15.49
CA THR A 38 10.85 18.36 14.61
C THR A 38 10.50 17.62 13.32
N GLN A 39 11.37 16.77 12.80
CA GLN A 39 11.13 15.97 11.60
C GLN A 39 10.06 14.90 11.83
N LEU A 40 9.83 14.48 13.08
CA LEU A 40 8.81 13.49 13.41
C LEU A 40 7.37 14.02 13.22
N ASN A 41 7.20 15.34 13.17
CA ASN A 41 5.90 15.98 12.96
C ASN A 41 5.48 15.97 11.48
N ASP A 42 6.42 15.79 10.56
CA ASP A 42 6.15 15.71 9.13
C ASP A 42 5.98 14.25 8.69
N THR A 43 4.73 13.78 8.72
CA THR A 43 4.39 12.41 8.29
C THR A 43 4.63 12.14 6.80
N SER A 44 4.82 13.19 5.99
CA SER A 44 5.11 13.09 4.56
C SER A 44 6.61 13.04 4.25
N LEU A 45 7.45 13.36 5.24
CA LEU A 45 8.90 13.38 5.08
C LEU A 45 9.42 11.99 4.71
N ARG A 46 10.18 11.95 3.61
CA ARG A 46 10.88 10.74 3.17
C ARG A 46 12.29 10.75 3.71
N LEU A 47 12.60 9.74 4.51
CA LEU A 47 13.87 9.51 5.13
C LEU A 47 14.58 8.35 4.41
N PRO A 48 15.91 8.38 4.26
CA PRO A 48 16.65 7.20 3.82
C PRO A 48 16.34 6.01 4.74
N VAL A 49 16.19 4.81 4.18
CA VAL A 49 15.86 3.59 4.95
C VAL A 49 16.89 3.34 6.08
N GLU A 50 18.14 3.75 5.89
CA GLU A 50 19.20 3.63 6.89
C GLU A 50 18.91 4.42 8.18
N VAL A 51 18.07 5.46 8.11
CA VAL A 51 17.59 6.18 9.31
C VAL A 51 16.73 5.27 10.18
N HIS A 52 15.79 4.55 9.56
CA HIS A 52 14.96 3.57 10.26
C HIS A 52 15.81 2.42 10.80
N GLU A 53 16.77 1.93 10.02
CA GLU A 53 17.70 0.90 10.49
C GLU A 53 18.44 1.34 11.76
N ARG A 54 19.10 2.51 11.74
CA ARG A 54 19.85 3.02 12.90
C ARG A 54 18.97 3.23 14.13
N LEU A 55 17.74 3.70 13.92
CA LEU A 55 16.80 3.89 15.03
C LEU A 55 16.41 2.56 15.67
N LEU A 56 16.06 1.56 14.86
CA LEU A 56 15.71 0.23 15.35
C LEU A 56 16.91 -0.46 16.01
N ASP A 57 18.10 -0.37 15.40
CA ASP A 57 19.36 -0.92 15.93
C ASP A 57 19.66 -0.34 17.33
N TYR A 58 19.49 0.98 17.49
CA TYR A 58 19.65 1.63 18.79
C TYR A 58 18.73 1.01 19.84
N PHE A 59 17.43 0.84 19.54
CA PHE A 59 16.50 0.28 20.52
C PHE A 59 16.74 -1.20 20.80
N CYS A 60 17.10 -1.99 19.79
CA CYS A 60 17.49 -3.38 19.99
C CYS A 60 18.69 -3.51 20.95
N LEU A 61 19.65 -2.59 20.89
CA LEU A 61 20.83 -2.59 21.78
C LEU A 61 20.55 -2.08 23.19
N HIS A 62 19.64 -1.11 23.35
CA HIS A 62 19.48 -0.38 24.62
C HIS A 62 18.21 -0.73 25.39
N SER A 63 17.24 -1.43 24.78
CA SER A 63 15.98 -1.77 25.46
C SER A 63 16.06 -2.93 26.42
N GLY A 64 17.05 -3.82 26.25
CA GLY A 64 17.09 -5.10 26.96
C GLY A 64 15.96 -6.06 26.55
N ASP A 65 15.14 -5.72 25.55
CA ASP A 65 14.06 -6.57 25.04
C ASP A 65 14.53 -7.33 23.79
N PRO A 66 14.80 -8.65 23.89
CA PRO A 66 15.19 -9.46 22.73
C PRO A 66 14.08 -9.57 21.67
N LEU A 67 12.85 -9.17 21.99
CA LEU A 67 11.67 -9.19 21.12
C LEU A 67 11.17 -7.78 20.79
N PHE A 68 12.03 -6.76 20.84
CA PHE A 68 11.63 -5.36 20.63
C PHE A 68 10.81 -5.12 19.34
N GLY A 69 11.23 -5.71 18.22
CA GLY A 69 10.51 -5.64 16.95
C GLY A 69 9.07 -6.20 17.04
N LEU A 70 8.93 -7.38 17.65
CA LEU A 70 7.64 -8.03 17.89
C LEU A 70 6.74 -7.20 18.82
N ASN A 71 7.28 -6.75 19.96
CA ASN A 71 6.48 -6.07 21.00
C ASN A 71 6.07 -4.65 20.58
N SER A 72 6.94 -3.92 19.87
CA SER A 72 6.61 -2.60 19.33
C SER A 72 5.46 -2.63 18.31
N ALA A 73 5.13 -3.78 17.72
CA ALA A 73 3.99 -3.92 16.82
C ALA A 73 2.64 -3.63 17.51
N ARG A 74 2.57 -3.76 18.85
CA ARG A 74 1.37 -3.46 19.65
C ARG A 74 0.96 -1.99 19.60
N PHE A 75 1.86 -1.12 19.15
CA PHE A 75 1.62 0.31 18.98
C PHE A 75 1.17 0.70 17.57
N VAL A 76 0.86 -0.29 16.71
CA VAL A 76 0.32 -0.03 15.38
C VAL A 76 -0.99 0.76 15.47
N LYS A 77 -1.06 1.83 14.68
CA LYS A 77 -2.23 2.67 14.48
C LYS A 77 -2.45 2.86 12.97
N PRO A 78 -3.63 3.30 12.50
CA PRO A 78 -3.82 3.65 11.10
C PRO A 78 -2.75 4.61 10.58
N SER A 79 -2.37 5.60 11.40
CA SER A 79 -1.33 6.57 11.05
C SER A 79 0.04 5.95 10.84
N SER A 80 0.35 4.79 11.44
CA SER A 80 1.65 4.12 11.31
C SER A 80 2.01 3.70 9.88
N TRP A 81 1.02 3.66 8.98
CA TRP A 81 1.20 3.33 7.57
C TRP A 81 0.78 4.46 6.63
N ASN A 82 0.88 5.71 7.10
CA ASN A 82 0.50 6.87 6.29
C ASN A 82 -0.95 6.71 5.76
N VAL A 83 -1.27 7.23 4.58
CA VAL A 83 -2.58 7.10 3.94
C VAL A 83 -3.01 5.63 3.73
N LEU A 84 -2.09 4.68 3.59
CA LEU A 84 -2.41 3.26 3.38
C LEU A 84 -3.20 2.68 4.56
N GLY A 85 -2.83 3.01 5.81
CA GLY A 85 -3.59 2.56 6.96
C GLY A 85 -5.05 3.01 6.87
N TYR A 86 -5.28 4.29 6.56
CA TYR A 86 -6.64 4.82 6.39
C TYR A 86 -7.39 4.21 5.20
N ILE A 87 -6.72 3.91 4.08
CA ILE A 87 -7.34 3.19 2.95
C ILE A 87 -7.87 1.83 3.43
N THR A 88 -7.00 1.01 4.04
CA THR A 88 -7.39 -0.34 4.50
C THR A 88 -8.48 -0.32 5.56
N MET A 89 -8.52 0.71 6.41
CA MET A 89 -9.55 0.91 7.43
C MET A 89 -10.95 1.13 6.84
N ASN A 90 -11.04 1.77 5.67
CA ASN A 90 -12.30 2.16 5.03
C ASN A 90 -12.77 1.18 3.95
N CYS A 91 -12.04 0.09 3.72
CA CYS A 91 -12.49 -1.01 2.85
C CYS A 91 -13.72 -1.72 3.43
N ALA A 92 -14.48 -2.42 2.58
CA ALA A 92 -15.64 -3.20 3.01
C ALA A 92 -15.24 -4.53 3.66
N THR A 93 -14.15 -5.15 3.20
CA THR A 93 -13.70 -6.47 3.67
C THR A 93 -12.19 -6.55 3.87
N LEU A 94 -11.72 -7.54 4.64
CA LEU A 94 -10.28 -7.83 4.76
C LEU A 94 -9.64 -8.17 3.41
N GLY A 95 -10.36 -8.82 2.49
CA GLY A 95 -9.88 -9.12 1.15
C GLY A 95 -9.60 -7.87 0.34
N GLU A 96 -10.50 -6.90 0.40
CA GLU A 96 -10.31 -5.61 -0.24
C GLU A 96 -9.13 -4.83 0.38
N ALA A 97 -9.05 -4.78 1.72
CA ALA A 97 -7.94 -4.16 2.42
C ALA A 97 -6.59 -4.79 2.04
N MET A 98 -6.50 -6.12 2.01
CA MET A 98 -5.30 -6.85 1.59
C MET A 98 -4.92 -6.50 0.13
N GLY A 99 -5.91 -6.39 -0.76
CA GLY A 99 -5.70 -6.00 -2.16
C GLY A 99 -5.14 -4.58 -2.33
N ARG A 100 -5.22 -3.71 -1.31
CA ARG A 100 -4.67 -2.35 -1.33
C ARG A 100 -3.27 -2.22 -0.74
N ILE A 101 -2.73 -3.26 -0.12
CA ILE A 101 -1.37 -3.22 0.44
C ILE A 101 -0.34 -3.01 -0.66
N MET A 102 -0.25 -3.93 -1.64
CA MET A 102 0.81 -3.91 -2.66
C MET A 102 0.81 -2.66 -3.55
N PRO A 103 -0.34 -2.11 -4.00
CA PRO A 103 -0.34 -0.90 -4.81
C PRO A 103 0.18 0.35 -4.09
N PHE A 104 0.07 0.41 -2.76
CA PHE A 104 0.32 1.61 -1.97
C PHE A 104 1.43 1.46 -0.91
N GLU A 105 2.06 0.29 -0.75
CA GLU A 105 3.10 0.04 0.25
C GLU A 105 4.32 0.97 0.12
N LYS A 106 4.62 1.43 -1.11
CA LYS A 106 5.67 2.43 -1.37
C LYS A 106 5.42 3.81 -0.74
N LEU A 107 4.19 4.13 -0.34
CA LEU A 107 3.90 5.33 0.43
C LEU A 107 4.39 5.22 1.87
N VAL A 108 4.47 3.98 2.38
CA VAL A 108 5.02 3.67 3.70
C VAL A 108 6.53 3.64 3.64
N GLY A 109 7.10 2.89 2.69
CA GLY A 109 8.53 2.87 2.43
C GLY A 109 8.99 1.68 1.57
N ASP A 110 10.28 1.65 1.26
CA ASP A 110 10.96 0.68 0.41
C ASP A 110 11.63 -0.46 1.22
N MET A 111 11.25 -0.62 2.50
CA MET A 111 11.87 -1.57 3.44
C MET A 111 11.65 -3.05 3.08
N GLY A 112 10.63 -3.34 2.28
CA GLY A 112 10.26 -4.68 1.82
C GLY A 112 9.10 -4.63 0.84
N THR A 113 8.74 -5.78 0.27
CA THR A 113 7.60 -5.92 -0.65
C THR A 113 6.65 -7.00 -0.20
N SER A 114 5.36 -6.78 -0.42
CA SER A 114 4.30 -7.71 -0.02
C SER A 114 3.78 -8.50 -1.22
N ARG A 115 3.38 -9.75 -1.01
CA ARG A 115 2.61 -10.53 -1.98
C ARG A 115 1.59 -11.42 -1.29
N ALA A 116 0.53 -11.78 -2.03
CA ALA A 116 -0.50 -12.68 -1.54
C ALA A 116 -0.55 -13.93 -2.42
N GLU A 117 -0.64 -15.10 -1.79
CA GLU A 117 -0.76 -16.39 -2.48
C GLU A 117 -1.99 -17.12 -1.94
N VAL A 118 -2.86 -17.62 -2.83
CA VAL A 118 -4.02 -18.44 -2.46
C VAL A 118 -3.69 -19.90 -2.78
N LEU A 119 -3.82 -20.77 -1.79
CA LEU A 119 -3.56 -22.20 -1.91
C LEU A 119 -4.68 -22.99 -1.22
N GLY A 120 -5.53 -23.64 -2.00
CA GLY A 120 -6.68 -24.38 -1.45
C GLY A 120 -7.63 -23.47 -0.67
N ASP A 121 -7.83 -23.77 0.62
CA ASP A 121 -8.66 -23.01 1.55
C ASP A 121 -7.86 -21.98 2.36
N GLU A 122 -6.63 -21.67 1.97
CA GLU A 122 -5.74 -20.74 2.67
C GLU A 122 -5.32 -19.57 1.79
N VAL A 123 -5.06 -18.43 2.45
CA VAL A 123 -4.38 -17.28 1.90
C VAL A 123 -3.12 -16.99 2.71
N ARG A 124 -2.02 -16.72 2.02
CA ARG A 124 -0.74 -16.34 2.61
C ARG A 124 -0.42 -14.90 2.26
N LEU A 125 -0.33 -14.04 3.26
CA LEU A 125 0.21 -12.69 3.09
C LEU A 125 1.69 -12.72 3.46
N ILE A 126 2.55 -12.58 2.45
CA ILE A 126 3.99 -12.75 2.54
C ILE A 126 4.66 -11.39 2.50
N TRP A 127 5.63 -11.16 3.38
CA TRP A 127 6.46 -9.96 3.35
C TRP A 127 7.93 -10.33 3.11
N SER A 128 8.55 -9.69 2.11
CA SER A 128 9.96 -9.87 1.77
C SER A 128 10.75 -8.64 2.18
N CYS A 129 11.49 -8.73 3.29
CA CYS A 129 12.36 -7.64 3.73
C CYS A 129 13.51 -7.41 2.75
N ARG A 130 13.89 -6.15 2.50
CA ARG A 130 15.07 -5.79 1.67
C ARG A 130 16.35 -5.64 2.48
N HIS A 131 16.24 -5.49 3.80
CA HIS A 131 17.40 -5.37 4.68
C HIS A 131 18.21 -6.67 4.72
N GLN A 132 19.53 -6.51 4.77
CA GLN A 132 20.50 -7.63 4.70
C GLN A 132 21.07 -8.01 6.07
N ARG A 133 21.10 -7.08 7.04
CA ARG A 133 21.57 -7.37 8.41
C ARG A 133 20.58 -8.32 9.10
N PRO A 134 20.99 -9.52 9.54
CA PRO A 134 20.07 -10.53 10.08
C PRO A 134 19.24 -10.06 11.27
N ASP A 135 19.85 -9.38 12.25
CA ASP A 135 19.15 -8.94 13.47
C ASP A 135 18.09 -7.87 13.18
N ILE A 136 18.41 -6.89 12.33
CA ILE A 136 17.46 -5.87 11.90
C ILE A 136 16.35 -6.48 11.05
N ARG A 137 16.71 -7.36 10.12
CA ARG A 137 15.76 -8.09 9.26
C ARG A 137 14.76 -8.85 10.12
N ARG A 138 15.22 -9.58 11.15
CA ARG A 138 14.37 -10.31 12.10
C ARG A 138 13.33 -9.37 12.71
N HIS A 139 13.78 -8.33 13.40
CA HIS A 139 12.89 -7.42 14.12
C HIS A 139 11.90 -6.68 13.20
N LEU A 140 12.33 -6.32 12.00
CA LEU A 140 11.46 -5.74 10.98
C LEU A 140 10.36 -6.70 10.53
N VAL A 141 10.74 -7.94 10.19
CA VAL A 141 9.80 -8.97 9.73
C VAL A 141 8.79 -9.29 10.84
N GLU A 142 9.26 -9.50 12.07
CA GLU A 142 8.41 -9.69 13.26
C GLU A 142 7.44 -8.52 13.44
N ASN A 143 7.94 -7.28 13.37
CA ASN A 143 7.12 -6.10 13.53
C ASN A 143 6.03 -5.99 12.46
N VAL A 144 6.38 -6.22 11.19
CA VAL A 144 5.45 -6.10 10.06
C VAL A 144 4.33 -7.14 10.17
N LEU A 145 4.67 -8.41 10.34
CA LEU A 145 3.68 -9.50 10.43
C LEU A 145 2.78 -9.32 11.67
N ALA A 146 3.35 -8.99 12.82
CA ALA A 146 2.57 -8.70 14.03
C ALA A 146 1.68 -7.47 13.84
N SER A 147 2.19 -6.40 13.22
CA SER A 147 1.41 -5.18 12.98
C SER A 147 0.24 -5.45 12.03
N TRP A 148 0.43 -6.25 10.97
CA TRP A 148 -0.65 -6.66 10.07
C TRP A 148 -1.76 -7.39 10.81
N LEU A 149 -1.43 -8.39 11.63
CA LEU A 149 -2.45 -9.14 12.37
C LEU A 149 -3.18 -8.25 13.38
N LEU A 150 -2.44 -7.49 14.21
CA LEU A 150 -3.03 -6.66 15.26
C LEU A 150 -3.93 -5.58 14.65
N TYR A 151 -3.52 -5.00 13.52
CA TYR A 151 -4.32 -4.04 12.81
C TYR A 151 -5.56 -4.69 12.16
N ALA A 152 -5.42 -5.85 11.51
CA ALA A 152 -6.53 -6.59 10.92
C ALA A 152 -7.61 -6.94 11.97
N ARG A 153 -7.20 -7.41 13.15
CA ARG A 153 -8.08 -7.65 14.30
C ARG A 153 -8.83 -6.39 14.72
N TRP A 154 -8.13 -5.26 14.79
CA TRP A 154 -8.73 -3.98 15.15
C TRP A 154 -9.78 -3.51 14.13
N ILE A 155 -9.45 -3.44 12.83
CA ILE A 155 -10.38 -2.98 11.78
C ILE A 155 -11.57 -3.91 11.56
N ALA A 156 -11.43 -5.22 11.82
CA ALA A 156 -12.48 -6.22 11.63
C ALA A 156 -13.30 -6.54 12.90
N ASP A 157 -13.01 -5.91 14.03
CA ASP A 157 -13.59 -6.29 15.35
C ASP A 157 -13.49 -7.76 15.72
N SER A 158 -12.31 -8.31 15.46
CA SER A 158 -12.12 -9.74 15.51
C SER A 158 -10.94 -10.09 16.39
N GLN A 159 -11.06 -11.21 17.09
CA GLN A 159 -9.95 -11.88 17.78
C GLN A 159 -9.53 -13.16 17.05
N LEU A 160 -9.98 -13.34 15.80
CA LEU A 160 -9.62 -14.50 15.01
C LEU A 160 -8.10 -14.58 14.85
N SER A 161 -7.61 -15.80 14.89
CA SER A 161 -6.20 -16.13 14.73
C SER A 161 -5.93 -16.66 13.33
N PRO A 162 -4.75 -16.39 12.75
CA PRO A 162 -4.33 -17.10 11.56
C PRO A 162 -4.20 -18.61 11.84
N ARG A 163 -4.09 -19.42 10.78
CA ARG A 163 -3.71 -20.83 10.90
C ARG A 163 -2.31 -20.96 11.49
N ALA A 164 -1.37 -20.16 10.98
CA ALA A 164 0.01 -20.14 11.41
C ALA A 164 0.69 -18.82 11.02
N VAL A 165 1.82 -18.54 11.67
CA VAL A 165 2.79 -17.54 11.22
C VAL A 165 4.10 -18.22 10.87
N TRP A 166 4.67 -17.83 9.75
CA TRP A 166 5.94 -18.34 9.26
C TRP A 166 7.00 -17.24 9.37
N PHE A 167 8.17 -17.61 9.85
CA PHE A 167 9.36 -16.77 9.87
C PHE A 167 10.50 -17.47 9.13
N GLU A 168 11.20 -16.74 8.25
CA GLU A 168 12.43 -17.24 7.59
C GLU A 168 13.57 -17.46 8.57
N HIS A 169 13.68 -16.58 9.58
CA HIS A 169 14.76 -16.65 10.54
C HIS A 169 14.58 -17.83 11.51
N PRO A 170 15.66 -18.34 12.11
CA PRO A 170 15.56 -19.26 13.23
C PRO A 170 14.95 -18.56 14.47
N LEU A 171 14.41 -19.35 15.40
CA LEU A 171 14.05 -18.85 16.72
C LEU A 171 15.33 -18.22 17.35
N PRO A 172 15.29 -16.94 17.78
CA PRO A 172 16.48 -16.29 18.31
C PRO A 172 16.75 -16.79 19.73
N GLU A 173 18.01 -17.12 20.04
CA GLU A 173 18.42 -17.40 21.42
C GLU A 173 18.50 -16.09 22.24
N PRO A 174 18.03 -16.03 23.50
CA PRO A 174 17.40 -17.08 24.31
C PRO A 174 15.85 -17.03 24.27
N ALA A 175 15.26 -16.47 23.21
CA ALA A 175 13.81 -16.29 23.12
C ALA A 175 13.10 -17.65 23.07
N GLN A 176 11.93 -17.68 23.70
CA GLN A 176 11.04 -18.82 23.67
C GLN A 176 9.95 -18.60 22.60
N VAL A 177 9.25 -19.66 22.20
CA VAL A 177 8.21 -19.59 21.16
C VAL A 177 6.93 -18.95 21.71
N GLU A 178 6.69 -19.11 23.01
CA GLU A 178 5.46 -18.76 23.72
C GLU A 178 5.08 -17.26 23.59
N PRO A 179 6.01 -16.28 23.70
CA PRO A 179 5.67 -14.87 23.47
C PRO A 179 5.15 -14.58 22.05
N TYR A 180 5.66 -15.30 21.05
CA TYR A 180 5.19 -15.16 19.67
C TYR A 180 3.77 -15.73 19.56
N GLU A 181 3.56 -16.97 20.02
CA GLU A 181 2.24 -17.62 19.98
C GLU A 181 1.20 -16.85 20.81
N ALA A 182 1.60 -16.23 21.93
CA ALA A 182 0.72 -15.39 22.73
C ALA A 182 0.29 -14.11 21.99
N LEU A 183 1.15 -13.52 21.16
CA LEU A 183 0.80 -12.36 20.34
C LEU A 183 -0.09 -12.77 19.16
N PHE A 184 0.34 -13.79 18.41
CA PHE A 184 -0.34 -14.20 17.18
C PHE A 184 -1.60 -15.03 17.43
N GLY A 185 -1.70 -15.71 18.56
CA GLY A 185 -2.83 -16.57 18.92
C GLY A 185 -2.89 -17.86 18.09
N CYS A 186 -1.78 -18.29 17.49
CA CYS A 186 -1.67 -19.46 16.63
C CYS A 186 -0.23 -20.02 16.68
N PRO A 187 0.01 -21.23 16.14
CA PRO A 187 1.36 -21.76 15.97
C PRO A 187 2.29 -20.83 15.19
N VAL A 188 3.53 -20.70 15.67
CA VAL A 188 4.57 -19.89 15.02
C VAL A 188 5.71 -20.80 14.60
N LEU A 189 5.98 -20.85 13.30
CA LEU A 189 6.96 -21.75 12.67
C LEU A 189 8.15 -20.94 12.18
N PHE A 190 9.34 -21.33 12.61
CA PHE A 190 10.61 -20.72 12.22
C PHE A 190 11.28 -21.52 11.10
N GLN A 191 12.32 -20.94 10.48
CA GLN A 191 13.07 -21.56 9.37
C GLN A 191 12.18 -21.98 8.18
N GLN A 192 11.18 -21.16 7.88
CA GLN A 192 10.26 -21.37 6.76
C GLN A 192 10.83 -20.72 5.47
N PRO A 193 10.37 -21.13 4.27
CA PRO A 193 10.89 -20.58 3.01
C PRO A 193 10.59 -19.10 2.78
N CYS A 194 9.60 -18.54 3.49
CA CYS A 194 9.24 -17.14 3.47
C CYS A 194 8.59 -16.72 4.80
N SER A 195 8.58 -15.41 5.06
CA SER A 195 7.92 -14.85 6.24
C SER A 195 6.47 -14.46 5.89
N ALA A 196 5.49 -15.06 6.56
CA ALA A 196 4.08 -15.00 6.13
C ALA A 196 3.05 -15.11 7.27
N LEU A 197 1.92 -14.43 7.11
CA LEU A 197 0.68 -14.77 7.82
C LEU A 197 -0.12 -15.76 6.97
N VAL A 198 -0.43 -16.93 7.52
CA VAL A 198 -1.25 -17.95 6.86
C VAL A 198 -2.64 -17.95 7.49
N ALA A 199 -3.67 -17.59 6.73
CA ALA A 199 -5.03 -17.47 7.23
C ALA A 199 -6.02 -18.31 6.40
N PRO A 200 -7.15 -18.74 6.98
CA PRO A 200 -8.25 -19.32 6.20
C PRO A 200 -8.75 -18.32 5.15
N LEU A 201 -8.97 -18.80 3.91
CA LEU A 201 -9.38 -17.97 2.78
C LEU A 201 -10.70 -17.24 3.03
N HIS A 202 -11.62 -17.85 3.79
CA HIS A 202 -12.90 -17.23 4.14
C HIS A 202 -12.75 -15.97 5.01
N TYR A 203 -11.60 -15.74 5.65
CA TYR A 203 -11.35 -14.50 6.38
C TYR A 203 -11.32 -13.28 5.47
N LEU A 204 -11.04 -13.45 4.17
CA LEU A 204 -11.09 -12.34 3.22
C LEU A 204 -12.49 -11.74 3.09
N GLN A 205 -13.55 -12.45 3.50
CA GLN A 205 -14.93 -11.98 3.48
C GLN A 205 -15.36 -11.28 4.78
N LEU A 206 -14.48 -11.18 5.78
CA LEU A 206 -14.81 -10.54 7.05
C LEU A 206 -15.08 -9.04 6.82
N PRO A 207 -16.24 -8.52 7.24
CA PRO A 207 -16.58 -7.12 7.07
C PRO A 207 -15.75 -6.23 8.01
N LEU A 208 -15.42 -5.02 7.55
CA LEU A 208 -14.70 -4.04 8.36
C LEU A 208 -15.65 -3.03 8.99
N ARG A 209 -15.31 -2.56 10.20
CA ARG A 209 -16.17 -1.69 11.00
C ARG A 209 -16.42 -0.32 10.38
N GLN A 210 -15.42 0.21 9.68
CA GLN A 210 -15.40 1.59 9.20
C GLN A 210 -15.51 1.67 7.67
N ALA A 211 -16.11 0.67 7.05
CA ALA A 211 -16.34 0.65 5.61
C ALA A 211 -17.06 1.93 5.15
N ASP A 212 -16.37 2.74 4.35
CA ASP A 212 -16.90 3.97 3.75
C ASP A 212 -16.35 4.10 2.33
N ALA A 213 -17.14 3.68 1.35
CA ALA A 213 -16.74 3.67 -0.05
C ALA A 213 -16.43 5.08 -0.60
N ARG A 214 -17.07 6.14 -0.08
CA ARG A 214 -16.83 7.51 -0.54
C ARG A 214 -15.52 8.06 0.01
N LEU A 215 -15.28 7.84 1.30
CA LEU A 215 -14.02 8.23 1.92
C LEU A 215 -12.86 7.41 1.35
N LEU A 216 -13.04 6.09 1.19
CA LEU A 216 -12.08 5.20 0.56
C LEU A 216 -11.66 5.74 -0.81
N LYS A 217 -12.62 6.12 -1.67
CA LYS A 217 -12.31 6.67 -2.99
C LYS A 217 -11.48 7.96 -2.91
N THR A 218 -11.80 8.83 -1.95
CA THR A 218 -11.04 10.07 -1.72
C THR A 218 -9.60 9.78 -1.27
N LEU A 219 -9.42 8.82 -0.37
CA LEU A 219 -8.11 8.39 0.12
C LEU A 219 -7.28 7.72 -0.98
N GLU A 220 -7.90 6.87 -1.80
CA GLU A 220 -7.25 6.24 -2.96
C GLU A 220 -6.80 7.28 -3.99
N ASP A 221 -7.65 8.25 -4.34
CA ASP A 221 -7.30 9.32 -5.28
C ASP A 221 -6.12 10.18 -4.73
N HIS A 222 -6.10 10.45 -3.43
CA HIS A 222 -4.99 11.14 -2.78
C HIS A 222 -3.69 10.31 -2.78
N ALA A 223 -3.77 9.03 -2.40
CA ALA A 223 -2.65 8.11 -2.39
C ALA A 223 -2.06 7.91 -3.79
N GLN A 224 -2.92 7.84 -4.81
CA GLN A 224 -2.53 7.76 -6.21
C GLN A 224 -1.71 9.01 -6.62
N ALA A 225 -2.14 10.21 -6.21
CA ALA A 225 -1.38 11.44 -6.46
C ALA A 225 -0.02 11.45 -5.73
N MET A 226 0.03 10.99 -4.47
CA MET A 226 1.28 10.85 -3.72
C MET A 226 2.24 9.81 -4.34
N MET A 227 1.69 8.73 -4.90
CA MET A 227 2.47 7.71 -5.62
C MET A 227 3.03 8.28 -6.92
N ALA A 228 2.33 9.22 -7.57
CA ALA A 228 2.80 9.88 -8.79
C ALA A 228 4.01 10.77 -8.54
N SER A 229 4.05 11.47 -7.39
CA SER A 229 5.13 12.40 -7.04
C SER A 229 6.39 11.71 -6.53
N LEU A 230 6.39 10.38 -6.44
CA LEU A 230 7.59 9.60 -6.16
C LEU A 230 8.60 9.73 -7.30
N VAL A 231 9.83 10.10 -6.94
CA VAL A 231 10.97 10.29 -7.86
C VAL A 231 11.23 9.03 -8.71
N ASP A 232 10.99 7.84 -8.15
CA ASP A 232 11.19 6.54 -8.83
C ASP A 232 9.87 5.88 -9.27
N ALA A 233 8.75 6.62 -9.32
CA ALA A 233 7.53 6.06 -9.88
C ALA A 233 7.74 5.70 -11.36
N PRO A 234 7.20 4.56 -11.84
CA PRO A 234 7.22 4.26 -13.26
C PRO A 234 6.61 5.42 -14.03
N VAL A 235 7.30 5.87 -15.09
CA VAL A 235 6.84 7.00 -15.92
C VAL A 235 5.39 6.84 -16.40
N ALA A 236 4.95 5.59 -16.65
CA ALA A 236 3.57 5.28 -17.02
C ALA A 236 2.56 5.67 -15.94
N LEU A 237 2.88 5.39 -14.67
CA LEU A 237 2.04 5.74 -13.53
C LEU A 237 2.00 7.25 -13.31
N GLN A 238 3.15 7.92 -13.44
CA GLN A 238 3.24 9.38 -13.37
C GLN A 238 2.33 10.03 -14.43
N VAL A 239 2.41 9.55 -15.69
CA VAL A 239 1.55 10.00 -16.80
C VAL A 239 0.08 9.74 -16.51
N GLN A 240 -0.29 8.53 -16.08
CA GLN A 240 -1.68 8.18 -15.79
C GLN A 240 -2.31 9.11 -14.74
N ASN A 241 -1.53 9.51 -13.73
CA ASN A 241 -2.03 10.34 -12.63
C ASN A 241 -2.17 11.81 -13.03
N VAL A 242 -1.20 12.35 -13.78
CA VAL A 242 -1.35 13.68 -14.37
C VAL A 242 -2.56 13.72 -15.31
N LEU A 243 -2.77 12.67 -16.11
CA LEU A 243 -3.97 12.53 -16.95
C LEU A 243 -5.27 12.54 -16.12
N ARG A 244 -5.34 11.79 -15.01
CA ARG A 244 -6.51 11.79 -14.10
C ARG A 244 -6.83 13.18 -13.55
N GLN A 245 -5.81 13.95 -13.19
CA GLN A 245 -5.99 15.30 -12.66
C GLN A 245 -6.51 16.24 -13.75
N LEU A 246 -5.85 16.25 -14.91
CA LEU A 246 -6.21 17.15 -15.99
C LEU A 246 -7.55 16.80 -16.64
N LEU A 247 -7.94 15.52 -16.68
CA LEU A 247 -9.25 15.08 -17.19
C LEU A 247 -10.43 15.68 -16.40
N LYS A 248 -10.22 16.15 -15.16
CA LYS A 248 -11.25 16.90 -14.42
C LYS A 248 -11.60 18.23 -15.10
N ASP A 249 -10.64 18.83 -15.78
CA ASP A 249 -10.73 20.14 -16.43
C ASP A 249 -10.87 20.05 -17.97
N GLY A 250 -10.84 18.84 -18.53
CA GLY A 250 -10.95 18.57 -19.97
C GLY A 250 -9.87 17.64 -20.49
N LEU A 251 -9.90 17.28 -21.78
CA LEU A 251 -8.91 16.35 -22.33
C LEU A 251 -7.50 17.00 -22.38
N PRO A 252 -6.52 16.50 -21.62
CA PRO A 252 -5.18 17.07 -21.64
C PRO A 252 -4.46 16.79 -22.96
N ARG A 253 -3.78 17.81 -23.46
CA ARG A 253 -2.77 17.64 -24.51
C ARG A 253 -1.52 16.99 -23.93
N LYS A 254 -0.83 16.20 -24.74
CA LYS A 254 0.42 15.51 -24.34
C LYS A 254 1.48 16.50 -23.83
N GLU A 255 1.48 17.73 -24.35
CA GLU A 255 2.36 18.82 -23.92
C GLU A 255 2.11 19.18 -22.44
N GLN A 256 0.84 19.30 -22.03
CA GLN A 256 0.48 19.64 -20.65
C GLN A 256 0.94 18.57 -19.66
N VAL A 257 0.90 17.30 -20.08
CA VAL A 257 1.41 16.18 -19.26
C VAL A 257 2.93 16.22 -19.14
N ALA A 258 3.63 16.50 -20.24
CA ALA A 258 5.08 16.64 -20.24
C ALA A 258 5.55 17.82 -19.37
N ASP A 259 4.84 18.95 -19.45
CA ASP A 259 5.10 20.16 -18.65
C ASP A 259 4.91 19.91 -17.15
N GLN A 260 3.81 19.24 -16.77
CA GLN A 260 3.56 18.81 -15.39
C GLN A 260 4.66 17.89 -14.84
N LEU A 261 5.21 17.02 -15.68
CA LEU A 261 6.31 16.11 -15.32
C LEU A 261 7.70 16.75 -15.49
N GLN A 262 7.78 18.03 -15.87
CA GLN A 262 9.04 18.77 -16.08
C GLN A 262 10.00 18.10 -17.08
N VAL A 263 9.45 17.45 -18.12
CA VAL A 263 10.23 16.81 -19.19
C VAL A 263 9.77 17.26 -20.56
N SER A 264 10.62 17.13 -21.59
CA SER A 264 10.19 17.33 -22.97
C SER A 264 9.25 16.20 -23.43
N VAL A 265 8.32 16.49 -24.34
CA VAL A 265 7.45 15.48 -24.98
C VAL A 265 8.26 14.33 -25.59
N SER A 266 9.40 14.65 -26.23
CA SER A 266 10.30 13.65 -26.82
C SER A 266 10.93 12.72 -25.76
N THR A 267 11.28 13.26 -24.59
CA THR A 267 11.81 12.49 -23.47
C THR A 267 10.73 11.59 -22.87
N LEU A 268 9.52 12.13 -22.70
CA LEU A 268 8.37 11.38 -22.20
C LEU A 268 8.03 10.18 -23.10
N GLN A 269 7.95 10.39 -24.41
CA GLN A 269 7.70 9.33 -25.38
C GLN A 269 8.78 8.24 -25.35
N ARG A 270 10.06 8.63 -25.28
CA ARG A 270 11.18 7.68 -25.19
C ARG A 270 11.12 6.86 -23.90
N GLN A 271 10.79 7.48 -22.77
CA GLN A 271 10.65 6.80 -21.48
C GLN A 271 9.47 5.83 -21.48
N LEU A 272 8.31 6.22 -22.02
CA LEU A 272 7.14 5.35 -22.16
C LEU A 272 7.41 4.15 -23.06
N LEU A 273 8.10 4.38 -24.19
CA LEU A 273 8.49 3.31 -25.11
C LEU A 273 9.43 2.30 -24.42
N LYS A 274 10.42 2.79 -23.65
CA LYS A 274 11.29 1.93 -22.83
C LYS A 274 10.52 1.12 -21.78
N ALA A 275 9.42 1.68 -21.26
CA ALA A 275 8.51 1.00 -20.34
C ALA A 275 7.49 0.09 -21.05
N GLY A 276 7.58 -0.09 -22.37
CA GLY A 276 6.70 -0.98 -23.14
C GLY A 276 5.29 -0.43 -23.34
N THR A 277 5.08 0.88 -23.19
CA THR A 277 3.76 1.52 -23.31
C THR A 277 3.81 2.81 -24.13
N SER A 278 2.66 3.48 -24.31
CA SER A 278 2.56 4.76 -24.98
C SER A 278 1.55 5.67 -24.28
N TYR A 279 1.66 6.98 -24.53
CA TYR A 279 0.70 7.96 -24.02
C TYR A 279 -0.74 7.61 -24.40
N GLN A 280 -0.95 7.21 -25.66
CA GLN A 280 -2.27 6.86 -26.17
C GLN A 280 -2.83 5.62 -25.48
N GLN A 281 -1.99 4.60 -25.25
CA GLN A 281 -2.39 3.40 -24.52
C GLN A 281 -2.85 3.74 -23.10
N ILE A 282 -2.05 4.53 -22.36
CA ILE A 282 -2.38 4.93 -20.99
C ILE A 282 -3.68 5.77 -20.95
N LEU A 283 -3.84 6.68 -21.90
CA LEU A 283 -5.06 7.49 -22.01
C LEU A 283 -6.29 6.63 -22.30
N ASP A 284 -6.18 5.66 -23.20
CA ASP A 284 -7.30 4.77 -23.53
C ASP A 284 -7.64 3.81 -22.39
N ASP A 285 -6.63 3.33 -21.64
CA ASP A 285 -6.81 2.55 -20.40
C ASP A 285 -7.53 3.36 -19.33
N LEU A 286 -7.11 4.60 -19.12
CA LEU A 286 -7.76 5.48 -18.17
C LEU A 286 -9.19 5.85 -18.57
N ARG A 287 -9.43 6.12 -19.85
CA ARG A 287 -10.78 6.38 -20.37
C ARG A 287 -11.70 5.18 -20.16
N GLN A 288 -11.19 3.97 -20.36
CA GLN A 288 -11.96 2.75 -20.17
C GLN A 288 -12.36 2.59 -18.69
N GLU A 289 -11.40 2.72 -17.78
CA GLU A 289 -11.64 2.64 -16.34
C GLU A 289 -12.67 3.67 -15.87
N LEU A 290 -12.53 4.93 -16.31
CA LEU A 290 -13.47 6.00 -15.95
C LEU A 290 -14.85 5.79 -16.58
N ALA A 291 -14.93 5.24 -17.80
CA ALA A 291 -16.19 4.92 -18.44
C ALA A 291 -16.95 3.85 -17.66
N GLU A 292 -16.30 2.76 -17.29
CA GLU A 292 -16.89 1.70 -16.46
C GLU A 292 -17.35 2.26 -15.12
N HIS A 293 -16.50 3.04 -14.46
CA HIS A 293 -16.85 3.68 -13.18
C HIS A 293 -18.11 4.57 -13.32
N HIS A 294 -18.20 5.43 -14.34
CA HIS A 294 -19.37 6.27 -14.54
C HIS A 294 -20.62 5.49 -14.93
N LEU A 295 -20.49 4.40 -15.69
CA LEU A 295 -21.63 3.56 -16.07
C LEU A 295 -22.23 2.83 -14.87
N LEU A 296 -21.41 2.48 -13.88
CA LEU A 296 -21.81 1.75 -12.68
C LEU A 296 -22.29 2.65 -11.54
N HIS A 297 -21.66 3.83 -11.37
CA HIS A 297 -21.81 4.64 -10.15
C HIS A 297 -22.46 6.01 -10.40
N SER A 298 -23.02 6.26 -11.59
CA SER A 298 -23.68 7.54 -11.88
C SER A 298 -24.86 7.43 -12.84
N GLU A 299 -25.82 8.34 -12.69
CA GLU A 299 -26.98 8.51 -13.57
C GLU A 299 -26.66 9.34 -14.83
N LEU A 300 -25.38 9.60 -15.12
CA LEU A 300 -24.99 10.36 -16.30
C LEU A 300 -25.46 9.66 -17.58
N SER A 301 -25.94 10.43 -18.56
CA SER A 301 -26.26 9.86 -19.88
C SER A 301 -24.97 9.34 -20.54
N ILE A 302 -25.11 8.33 -21.41
CA ILE A 302 -23.97 7.80 -22.18
C ILE A 302 -23.27 8.93 -22.96
N GLN A 303 -24.05 9.90 -23.45
CA GLN A 303 -23.55 11.11 -24.10
C GLN A 303 -22.66 11.94 -23.15
N ALA A 304 -23.17 12.27 -21.97
CA ALA A 304 -22.43 13.06 -21.00
C ALA A 304 -21.14 12.37 -20.53
N ILE A 305 -21.14 11.03 -20.44
CA ILE A 305 -19.93 10.25 -20.15
C ILE A 305 -18.93 10.38 -21.31
N ALA A 306 -19.37 10.21 -22.56
CA ALA A 306 -18.51 10.36 -23.73
C ALA A 306 -17.85 11.75 -23.79
N ASP A 307 -18.64 12.81 -23.56
CA ASP A 307 -18.16 14.20 -23.56
C ASP A 307 -17.11 14.43 -22.47
N ARG A 308 -17.37 13.92 -21.25
CA ARG A 308 -16.46 14.07 -20.10
C ARG A 308 -15.14 13.31 -20.27
N LEU A 309 -15.15 12.22 -21.03
CA LEU A 309 -13.95 11.45 -21.39
C LEU A 309 -13.24 12.00 -22.63
N GLY A 310 -13.74 13.10 -23.21
CA GLY A 310 -13.15 13.79 -24.34
C GLY A 310 -13.31 13.06 -25.66
N PHE A 311 -14.40 12.30 -25.85
CA PHE A 311 -14.77 11.78 -27.17
C PHE A 311 -15.51 12.86 -27.95
N THR A 312 -15.01 13.20 -29.13
CA THR A 312 -15.65 14.19 -30.02
C THR A 312 -16.98 13.67 -30.59
N GLU A 313 -17.12 12.35 -30.70
CA GLU A 313 -18.32 11.71 -31.22
C GLU A 313 -18.77 10.54 -30.34
N PRO A 314 -20.07 10.40 -30.05
CA PRO A 314 -20.62 9.30 -29.23
C PRO A 314 -20.39 7.93 -29.85
N ARG A 315 -20.38 7.87 -31.19
CA ARG A 315 -20.09 6.64 -31.94
C ARG A 315 -18.68 6.13 -31.69
N SER A 316 -17.71 7.04 -31.55
CA SER A 316 -16.32 6.70 -31.23
C SER A 316 -16.20 6.13 -29.81
N PHE A 317 -16.93 6.69 -28.85
CA PHE A 317 -17.03 6.14 -27.49
C PHE A 317 -17.63 4.73 -27.51
N HIS A 318 -18.79 4.56 -28.16
CA HIS A 318 -19.46 3.25 -28.27
C HIS A 318 -18.56 2.18 -28.89
N ARG A 319 -17.85 2.52 -29.98
CA ARG A 319 -16.95 1.58 -30.65
C ARG A 319 -15.75 1.23 -29.77
N SER A 320 -15.11 2.22 -29.16
CA SER A 320 -13.96 2.00 -28.26
C SER A 320 -14.34 1.12 -27.07
N PHE A 321 -15.43 1.46 -26.38
CA PHE A 321 -15.92 0.72 -25.22
C PHE A 321 -16.31 -0.72 -25.58
N LYS A 322 -17.03 -0.92 -26.68
CA LYS A 322 -17.41 -2.26 -27.16
C LYS A 322 -16.22 -3.09 -27.59
N ASN A 323 -15.24 -2.49 -28.25
CA ASN A 323 -14.03 -3.21 -28.66
C ASN A 323 -13.25 -3.74 -27.45
N ARG A 324 -13.26 -3.02 -26.31
CA ARG A 324 -12.55 -3.42 -25.10
C ARG A 324 -13.33 -4.37 -24.19
N THR A 325 -14.63 -4.15 -24.02
CA THR A 325 -15.46 -4.91 -23.06
C THR A 325 -16.30 -6.01 -23.71
N GLY A 326 -16.42 -6.01 -25.04
CA GLY A 326 -17.37 -6.85 -25.77
C GLY A 326 -18.83 -6.34 -25.73
N LEU A 327 -19.16 -5.40 -24.84
CA LEU A 327 -20.52 -4.90 -24.61
C LEU A 327 -20.64 -3.43 -25.02
N THR A 328 -21.83 -3.01 -25.46
CA THR A 328 -22.09 -1.56 -25.59
C THR A 328 -22.22 -0.92 -24.20
N PRO A 329 -21.93 0.39 -24.04
CA PRO A 329 -22.07 1.08 -22.76
C PRO A 329 -23.45 0.89 -22.11
N GLY A 330 -24.52 0.91 -22.90
CA GLY A 330 -25.89 0.68 -22.43
C GLY A 330 -26.13 -0.76 -21.93
N GLN A 331 -25.63 -1.76 -22.68
CA GLN A 331 -25.70 -3.17 -22.25
C GLN A 331 -24.89 -3.39 -20.97
N PHE A 332 -23.71 -2.78 -20.86
CA PHE A 332 -22.88 -2.86 -19.67
C PHE A 332 -23.59 -2.29 -18.44
N ARG A 333 -24.23 -1.12 -18.56
CA ARG A 333 -25.03 -0.52 -17.49
C ARG A 333 -26.21 -1.40 -17.07
N GLN A 334 -26.96 -1.93 -18.03
CA GLN A 334 -28.11 -2.80 -17.74
C GLN A 334 -27.69 -4.12 -17.08
N ALA A 335 -26.59 -4.72 -17.52
CA ALA A 335 -26.07 -5.96 -16.93
C ALA A 335 -25.70 -5.77 -15.45
N ALA A 336 -25.15 -4.60 -15.09
CA ALA A 336 -24.83 -4.28 -13.70
C ALA A 336 -26.07 -3.95 -12.85
N GLN A 337 -27.08 -3.30 -13.43
CA GLN A 337 -28.34 -2.97 -12.74
C GLN A 337 -29.27 -4.19 -12.56
N GLY A 338 -29.14 -5.22 -13.40
CA GLY A 338 -29.92 -6.47 -13.30
C GLY A 338 -29.33 -7.53 -12.37
N GLN A 339 -28.23 -7.24 -11.67
CA GLN A 339 -27.57 -8.11 -10.68
C GLN A 339 -27.65 -7.60 -9.23
N GLY A 340 -28.40 -6.51 -8.99
CA GLY A 340 -28.74 -6.01 -7.65
C GLY A 340 -30.16 -6.37 -7.25
#